data_AF-A0A2D9C814-F1
#
_entry.id   AF-A0A2D9C814-F1
#
_cell.length_a   1.000
_cell.length_b   1.000
_cell.length_c   1.000
_cell.angle_alpha   90.00
_cell.angle_beta   90.00
_cell.angle_gamma   90.00
#
_symmetry.space_group_name_H-M   'P 1'
#
loop_
_entity.id
_entity.type
_entity.pdbx_description
1 polymer ?
#
loop_
_entity_poly.entity_id
_entity_poly.type
_entity_poly.pdbx_seq_one_letter_code
_entity_poly.pdbx_strand_id
1 'polypeptide(L)'
;MLNITSDRGMFTIAMIFGIGGLIALFGIFFGSITKATHVKEREKSRREIAAYIAEGSISAEDGERLLNAGNPKNSTDVAMARDAKYCSAT
;
A
#
# COMPACT_ATOMS: atom_id res chain seq x y z
N MET A 1 -17.13 -34.20 42.97
CA MET A 1 -16.22 -33.03 42.94
C MET A 1 -15.32 -33.09 41.70
N LEU A 2 -15.85 -32.86 40.50
CA LEU A 2 -15.08 -32.98 39.24
C LEU A 2 -15.55 -31.96 38.17
N ASN A 3 -16.00 -30.76 38.58
CA ASN A 3 -16.56 -29.77 37.64
C ASN A 3 -15.84 -28.41 37.61
N ILE A 4 -14.75 -28.23 38.38
CA ILE A 4 -14.06 -26.92 38.47
C ILE A 4 -12.91 -26.80 37.44
N THR A 5 -12.32 -27.92 37.00
CA THR A 5 -11.24 -27.90 35.98
C THR A 5 -11.76 -27.74 34.56
N SER A 6 -12.93 -28.31 34.22
CA SER A 6 -13.48 -28.22 32.87
C SER A 6 -13.95 -26.81 32.51
N ASP A 7 -14.46 -26.06 33.49
CA ASP A 7 -14.98 -24.70 33.27
C ASP A 7 -13.87 -23.69 32.95
N ARG A 8 -12.69 -23.83 33.58
CA ARG A 8 -11.53 -22.96 33.31
C ARG A 8 -10.94 -23.16 31.91
N GLY A 9 -10.90 -24.40 31.42
CA GLY A 9 -10.38 -24.72 30.09
C GLY A 9 -11.30 -24.24 28.96
N MET A 10 -12.61 -24.32 29.16
CA MET A 10 -13.58 -23.83 28.20
C MET A 10 -13.56 -22.29 28.11
N PHE A 11 -13.34 -21.61 29.25
CA PHE A 11 -13.21 -20.15 29.29
C PHE A 11 -11.95 -19.63 28.59
N THR A 12 -10.79 -20.28 28.76
CA THR A 12 -9.55 -19.87 28.07
C THR A 12 -9.65 -20.06 26.56
N ILE A 13 -10.26 -21.15 26.09
CA ILE A 13 -10.48 -21.38 24.66
C ILE A 13 -11.41 -20.31 24.09
N ALA A 14 -12.54 -20.04 24.75
CA ALA A 14 -13.48 -18.99 24.33
C ALA A 14 -12.82 -17.60 24.27
N MET A 15 -11.95 -17.27 25.23
CA MET A 15 -11.20 -16.01 25.23
C MET A 15 -10.23 -15.89 24.05
N ILE A 16 -9.49 -16.95 23.72
CA ILE A 16 -8.53 -16.94 22.60
C ILE A 16 -9.26 -16.75 21.27
N PHE A 17 -10.35 -17.47 21.04
CA PHE A 17 -11.13 -17.33 19.80
C PHE A 17 -11.90 -16.01 19.75
N GLY A 18 -12.41 -15.52 20.88
CA GLY A 18 -13.10 -14.23 20.96
C GLY A 18 -12.16 -13.06 20.67
N ILE A 19 -11.01 -13.01 21.33
CA ILE A 19 -10.01 -11.95 21.12
C ILE A 19 -9.38 -12.08 19.72
N GLY A 20 -9.05 -13.30 19.28
CA GLY A 20 -8.51 -13.55 17.95
C GLY A 20 -9.48 -13.12 16.84
N GLY A 21 -10.76 -13.39 17.00
CA GLY A 21 -11.81 -12.93 16.09
C GLY A 21 -11.91 -11.41 16.02
N LEU A 22 -11.80 -10.73 17.17
CA LEU A 22 -11.83 -9.27 17.22
C LEU A 22 -10.63 -8.64 16.49
N ILE A 23 -9.42 -9.17 16.68
CA ILE A 23 -8.21 -8.69 15.99
C ILE A 23 -8.34 -8.90 14.47
N ALA A 24 -8.84 -10.06 14.03
CA ALA A 24 -9.06 -10.35 12.62
C ALA A 24 -10.07 -9.38 11.99
N LEU A 25 -11.16 -9.08 12.72
CA LEU A 25 -12.16 -8.11 12.29
C LEU A 25 -11.52 -6.73 12.06
N PHE A 26 -10.79 -6.22 13.06
CA PHE A 26 -10.08 -4.94 12.93
C PHE A 26 -9.08 -4.95 11.77
N GLY A 27 -8.32 -6.02 11.58
CA GLY A 27 -7.39 -6.15 10.45
C GLY A 27 -8.06 -5.98 9.09
N ILE A 28 -9.23 -6.58 8.88
CA ILE A 28 -10.00 -6.45 7.63
C ILE A 28 -10.51 -5.01 7.46
N PHE A 29 -11.02 -4.39 8.52
CA PHE A 29 -11.50 -3.01 8.49
C PHE A 29 -10.38 -2.03 8.11
N PHE A 30 -9.24 -2.07 8.82
CA PHE A 30 -8.10 -1.21 8.52
C PHE A 30 -7.50 -1.48 7.14
N GLY A 31 -7.45 -2.74 6.71
CA GLY A 31 -7.01 -3.12 5.36
C GLY A 31 -7.90 -2.52 4.27
N SER A 32 -9.21 -2.46 4.48
CA SER A 32 -10.18 -1.91 3.53
C SER A 32 -10.06 -0.38 3.40
N ILE A 33 -9.92 0.33 4.53
CA ILE A 33 -9.75 1.79 4.55
C ILE A 33 -8.48 2.20 3.79
N THR A 34 -7.38 1.47 4.02
CA THR A 34 -6.08 1.77 3.40
C THR A 34 -6.14 1.67 1.87
N LYS A 35 -6.88 0.69 1.33
CA LYS A 35 -7.05 0.57 -0.12
C LYS A 35 -7.85 1.74 -0.69
N ALA A 36 -8.92 2.16 -0.01
CA ALA A 36 -9.76 3.26 -0.45
C ALA A 36 -9.01 4.60 -0.48
N THR A 37 -8.18 4.88 0.53
CA THR A 37 -7.38 6.12 0.57
C THR A 37 -6.35 6.16 -0.55
N HIS A 38 -5.67 5.05 -0.84
CA HIS A 38 -4.70 5.00 -1.93
C HIS A 38 -5.29 5.32 -3.31
N VAL A 39 -6.50 4.85 -3.61
CA VAL A 39 -7.17 5.16 -4.88
C VAL A 39 -7.45 6.66 -4.98
N LYS A 40 -8.01 7.24 -3.92
CA LYS A 40 -8.34 8.67 -3.88
C LYS A 40 -7.12 9.57 -4.04
N GLU A 41 -6.03 9.25 -3.35
CA GLU A 41 -4.77 10.00 -3.46
C GLU A 41 -4.20 9.92 -4.89
N ARG A 42 -4.25 8.74 -5.53
CA ARG A 42 -3.79 8.57 -6.92
C ARG A 42 -4.61 9.41 -7.91
N GLU A 43 -5.92 9.45 -7.75
CA GLU A 43 -6.80 10.27 -8.58
C GLU A 43 -6.55 11.77 -8.36
N LYS A 44 -6.33 12.17 -7.10
CA LYS A 44 -6.01 13.56 -6.76
C LYS A 44 -4.68 14.00 -7.39
N SER A 45 -3.61 13.21 -7.24
CA SER A 45 -2.31 13.54 -7.85
C SER A 45 -2.39 13.60 -9.38
N ARG A 46 -3.19 12.75 -10.03
CA ARG A 46 -3.41 12.83 -11.49
C ARG A 46 -4.04 14.16 -11.90
N ARG A 47 -5.02 14.64 -11.12
CA ARG A 47 -5.69 15.91 -11.37
C ARG A 47 -4.75 17.10 -11.15
N GLU A 48 -3.93 17.04 -10.11
CA GLU A 48 -2.92 18.07 -9.82
C GLU A 48 -1.87 18.15 -10.94
N ILE A 49 -1.35 17.00 -11.41
CA ILE A 49 -0.42 16.95 -12.54
C ILE A 49 -1.04 17.56 -13.80
N ALA A 50 -2.31 17.27 -14.09
CA ALA A 50 -3.00 17.86 -15.23
C ALA A 50 -3.14 19.39 -15.11
N ALA A 51 -3.37 19.91 -13.89
CA ALA A 51 -3.38 21.34 -13.64
C ALA A 51 -2.00 21.97 -13.85
N TYR A 52 -0.93 21.34 -13.35
CA TYR A 52 0.44 21.84 -13.55
C TYR A 52 0.87 21.85 -15.03
N ILE A 53 0.41 20.88 -15.82
CA ILE A 53 0.61 20.89 -17.27
C ILE A 53 -0.18 22.03 -17.93
N ALA A 54 -1.43 22.25 -17.52
CA ALA A 54 -2.26 23.32 -18.06
C ALA A 54 -1.75 24.72 -17.69
N GLU A 55 -1.18 24.87 -16.49
CA GLU A 55 -0.51 26.09 -16.02
C GLU A 55 0.88 26.28 -16.66
N GLY A 56 1.44 25.23 -17.28
CA GLY A 56 2.74 25.25 -17.93
C GLY A 56 3.93 25.20 -16.96
N SER A 57 3.71 24.85 -15.69
CA SER A 57 4.78 24.69 -14.70
C SER A 57 5.54 23.36 -14.82
N ILE A 58 4.94 22.38 -15.52
CA ILE A 58 5.52 21.07 -15.84
C ILE A 58 5.26 20.77 -17.33
N SER A 59 6.22 20.16 -18.04
CA SER A 59 6.03 19.70 -19.42
C SER A 59 5.16 18.43 -19.47
N ALA A 60 4.48 18.19 -20.58
CA ALA A 60 3.66 16.98 -20.76
C ALA A 60 4.49 15.69 -20.64
N GLU A 61 5.72 15.70 -21.17
CA GLU A 61 6.66 14.57 -21.10
C GLU A 61 7.08 14.27 -19.65
N ASP A 62 7.36 15.32 -18.87
CA ASP A 62 7.70 15.16 -17.45
C ASP A 62 6.48 14.70 -16.63
N GLY A 63 5.28 15.17 -16.98
CA GLY A 63 4.02 14.67 -16.41
C GLY A 63 3.80 13.18 -16.64
N GLU A 64 4.06 12.68 -17.86
CA GLU A 64 3.99 11.24 -18.17
C GLU A 64 4.96 10.43 -17.30
N ARG A 65 6.19 10.94 -17.12
CA ARG A 65 7.22 10.31 -16.29
C ARG A 65 6.81 10.26 -14.83
N LEU A 66 6.24 11.34 -14.28
CA LEU A 66 5.74 11.40 -12.90
C LEU A 66 4.58 10.41 -12.67
N LEU A 67 3.66 10.30 -13.63
CA LEU A 67 2.57 9.33 -13.57
C LEU A 67 3.07 7.88 -13.56
N ASN A 68 4.19 7.61 -14.23
CA ASN A 68 4.80 6.29 -14.35
C ASN A 68 5.84 5.95 -13.26
N ALA A 69 6.27 6.92 -12.45
CA ALA A 69 7.34 6.76 -11.45
C ALA A 69 7.00 5.80 -10.28
N GLY A 70 5.73 5.43 -10.11
CA GLY A 70 5.27 4.56 -9.02
C GLY A 70 5.02 3.10 -9.40
N ASN A 71 5.33 2.69 -10.63
CA ASN A 71 5.13 1.30 -11.07
C ASN A 71 6.39 0.48 -10.79
N PRO A 72 6.37 -0.53 -9.89
CA PRO A 72 7.56 -1.28 -9.50
C PRO A 72 8.23 -2.01 -10.67
N LYS A 73 7.45 -2.37 -11.70
CA LYS A 73 7.95 -2.93 -12.96
C LYS A 73 8.96 -2.00 -13.64
N ASN A 74 8.73 -0.69 -13.55
CA ASN A 74 9.58 0.32 -14.17
C ASN A 74 10.81 0.61 -13.32
N SER A 75 10.75 0.43 -11.99
CA SER A 75 11.86 0.71 -11.09
C SER A 75 13.05 -0.23 -11.32
N THR A 76 12.79 -1.51 -11.61
CA THR A 76 13.82 -2.47 -12.02
C THR A 76 14.41 -2.12 -13.38
N ASP A 77 13.57 -1.75 -14.35
CA ASP A 77 14.03 -1.43 -15.70
C ASP A 77 14.89 -0.14 -15.73
N VAL A 78 14.54 0.86 -14.92
CA VAL A 78 15.28 2.13 -14.81
C VAL A 78 16.57 1.96 -14.01
N ALA A 79 16.59 1.10 -12.98
CA ALA A 79 17.81 0.76 -12.26
C ALA A 79 18.81 0.06 -13.19
N MET A 80 18.34 -0.94 -13.95
CA MET A 80 19.16 -1.67 -14.94
C MET A 80 19.68 -0.75 -16.05
N ALA A 81 18.88 0.23 -16.49
CA ALA A 81 19.31 1.21 -17.50
C ALA A 81 20.31 2.25 -16.97
N ARG A 82 20.23 2.64 -15.68
CA ARG A 82 21.21 3.55 -15.06
C ARG A 82 22.57 2.87 -14.89
N ASP A 83 22.59 1.61 -14.49
CA ASP A 83 23.83 0.86 -14.26
C ASP A 83 24.62 0.66 -15.57
N ALA A 84 23.92 0.37 -16.68
CA ALA A 84 24.54 0.27 -18.00
C ALA A 84 25.17 1.59 -18.48
N LYS A 85 24.56 2.74 -18.14
CA LYS A 85 25.07 4.06 -18.53
C LYS A 85 26.32 4.49 -17.75
N TYR A 86 26.52 4.00 -16.54
CA TYR A 86 27.72 4.29 -15.74
C TYR A 86 28.95 3.51 -16.21
N CYS A 87 28.76 2.29 -16.75
CA CYS A 87 29.86 1.46 -17.26
C CYS A 87 30.46 1.98 -18.58
N SER A 88 29.68 2.74 -19.38
CA SER A 88 30.16 3.33 -20.65
C SER A 88 30.80 4.72 -20.52
N ALA A 89 30.87 5.27 -19.30
CA ALA A 89 31.40 6.60 -19.03
C ALA A 89 32.81 6.58 -18.40
N THR A 90 33.42 5.39 -18.29
CA THR A 90 34.81 5.11 -17.90
C THR A 90 35.54 4.47 -19.06
#